data_AF-A0A3P7Y823-F1
#
_entry.id   AF-A0A3P7Y823-F1
#
_cell.length_a   1.000
_cell.length_b   1.000
_cell.length_c   1.000
_cell.angle_alpha   90.00
_cell.angle_beta   90.00
_cell.angle_gamma   90.00
#
_symmetry.space_group_name_H-M   'P 1'
#
loop_
_entity.id
_entity.type
_entity.pdbx_description
1 polymer ?
#
loop_
_entity_poly.entity_id
_entity_poly.type
_entity_poly.pdbx_seq_one_letter_code
_entity_poly.pdbx_strand_id
1 'polypeptide(L)'
;MQLKLVLQESNNEFPDKKADVLASLVNSILFATDQDLLDAVREFRNTPIMPVFVDAIGLAGTKKSYTVGKNAFTTEAPEFLERFLQALAQTTKIDTVIINDLKAWMKSINDEYYEKYIAFTAANLYRRYCESTRNRKYECENGKNEDVNEFMEYIITRCKDSNCQINAMQIFENLPLLRLLPYAGQFLCSTDNDTNLVQKEALRFLQLFDGKHFDWKTIIKLLRIFHNTCPLRQTVADQILAIEILLNILPNIELVGTYLLRQESEELFPTEQEKWAYFYSGIAQRRQTSPDFNLYWTKMRSFRVFQPNYAHRSLKTTSETAAINIAELSGNNNITVWVKTASDKGILLWNDFSILFTSKKQLSFPIMQIFVEMKGLKSYLLDSESYDNDEDMDSENPLAVAQIGFLNNRDVPMTIFDGYSELINVVWNADGQPMHLYD
;
A
#
# COMPACT_ATOMS: atom_id res chain seq x y z
N MET A 1 33.57 -2.33 23.75
CA MET A 1 33.41 -1.94 25.18
C MET A 1 32.33 -0.88 25.42
N GLN A 2 32.24 0.20 24.63
CA GLN A 2 31.23 1.26 24.82
C GLN A 2 29.79 0.82 24.46
N LEU A 3 29.59 0.07 23.37
CA LEU A 3 28.26 -0.42 22.96
C LEU A 3 27.60 -1.31 24.03
N LYS A 4 28.39 -2.24 24.61
CA LYS A 4 27.90 -3.14 25.66
C LYS A 4 27.39 -2.39 26.89
N LEU A 5 28.12 -1.36 27.33
CA LEU A 5 27.69 -0.52 28.45
C LEU A 5 26.38 0.21 28.13
N VAL A 6 26.28 0.80 26.93
CA VAL A 6 25.05 1.47 26.50
C VAL A 6 23.87 0.50 26.43
N LEU A 7 24.06 -0.73 25.97
CA LEU A 7 23.01 -1.76 25.95
C LEU A 7 22.58 -2.17 27.36
N GLN A 8 23.51 -2.30 28.31
CA GLN A 8 23.20 -2.62 29.70
C GLN A 8 22.41 -1.50 30.38
N GLU A 9 22.84 -0.25 30.18
CA GLU A 9 22.12 0.94 30.70
C GLU A 9 20.73 1.04 30.08
N SER A 10 20.64 0.92 28.75
CA SER A 10 19.39 0.99 27.99
C SER A 10 18.39 -0.09 28.39
N ASN A 11 18.87 -1.31 28.65
CA ASN A 11 18.01 -2.42 29.08
C ASN A 11 17.39 -2.19 30.47
N ASN A 12 18.04 -1.40 31.33
CA ASN A 12 17.49 -1.05 32.64
C ASN A 12 16.49 0.11 32.56
N GLU A 13 16.63 1.00 31.58
CA GLU A 13 15.68 2.10 31.35
C GLU A 13 14.44 1.64 30.58
N PHE A 14 14.55 0.63 29.72
CA PHE A 14 13.43 0.10 28.94
C PHE A 14 12.32 -0.48 29.85
N PRO A 15 11.02 -0.18 29.59
CA PRO A 15 10.45 0.49 28.42
C PRO A 15 10.34 2.02 28.53
N ASP A 16 10.78 2.62 29.63
CA ASP A 16 10.69 4.05 29.85
C ASP A 16 11.81 4.75 29.03
N LYS A 17 11.46 5.72 28.16
CA LYS A 17 12.37 6.44 27.23
C LYS A 17 12.84 5.69 25.97
N LYS A 18 11.98 4.88 25.32
CA LYS A 18 12.31 4.16 24.06
C LYS A 18 13.04 5.01 23.00
N ALA A 19 12.63 6.27 22.79
CA ALA A 19 13.22 7.14 21.77
C ALA A 19 14.67 7.56 22.07
N ASP A 20 14.97 7.91 23.33
CA ASP A 20 16.32 8.31 23.75
C ASP A 20 17.29 7.12 23.71
N VAL A 21 16.79 5.96 24.12
CA VAL A 21 17.50 4.67 24.03
C VAL A 21 17.86 4.36 22.57
N LEU A 22 16.89 4.44 21.65
CA LEU A 22 17.14 4.20 20.23
C LEU A 22 18.21 5.14 19.66
N ALA A 23 18.12 6.44 19.96
CA ALA A 23 19.09 7.42 19.49
C ALA A 23 20.51 7.11 20.01
N SER A 24 20.62 6.72 21.28
CA SER A 24 21.89 6.36 21.92
C SER A 24 22.50 5.09 21.31
N LEU A 25 21.67 4.09 21.02
CA LEU A 25 22.10 2.85 20.36
C LEU A 25 22.57 3.10 18.93
N VAL A 26 21.81 3.85 18.12
CA VAL A 26 22.20 4.21 16.75
C VAL A 26 23.56 4.89 16.75
N ASN A 27 23.77 5.87 17.62
CA ASN A 27 25.07 6.56 17.74
C ASN A 27 26.20 5.60 18.13
N SER A 28 25.95 4.69 19.06
CA SER A 28 26.95 3.70 19.52
C SER A 28 27.35 2.71 18.42
N ILE A 29 26.39 2.26 17.61
CA ILE A 29 26.62 1.33 16.49
C ILE A 29 27.54 1.94 15.42
N LEU A 30 27.43 3.25 15.18
CA LEU A 30 28.30 3.93 14.19
C LEU A 30 29.79 3.74 14.52
N PHE A 31 30.15 3.66 15.79
CA PHE A 31 31.54 3.52 16.25
C PHE A 31 31.94 2.09 16.68
N ALA A 32 31.00 1.16 16.81
CA ALA A 32 31.26 -0.22 17.23
C ALA A 32 32.08 -1.02 16.20
N THR A 33 32.80 -2.07 16.60
CA THR A 33 33.42 -3.01 15.65
C THR A 33 32.43 -4.08 15.21
N ASP A 34 32.73 -4.81 14.12
CA ASP A 34 31.93 -5.95 13.67
C ASP A 34 31.77 -7.00 14.78
N GLN A 35 32.85 -7.24 15.52
CA GLN A 35 32.85 -8.15 16.66
C GLN A 35 31.99 -7.63 17.83
N ASP A 36 32.08 -6.34 18.17
CA ASP A 36 31.23 -5.76 19.22
C ASP A 36 29.73 -5.93 18.89
N LEU A 37 29.35 -5.79 17.61
CA LEU A 37 27.97 -5.94 17.17
C LEU A 37 27.51 -7.41 17.21
N LEU A 38 28.34 -8.35 16.73
CA LEU A 38 28.02 -9.78 16.80
C LEU A 38 27.91 -10.28 18.25
N ASP A 39 28.83 -9.86 19.11
CA ASP A 39 28.81 -10.20 20.54
C ASP A 39 27.54 -9.65 21.20
N ALA A 40 27.14 -8.43 20.86
CA ALA A 40 25.90 -7.83 21.35
C ALA A 40 24.65 -8.61 20.90
N VAL A 41 24.58 -9.05 19.63
CA VAL A 41 23.47 -9.88 19.15
C VAL A 41 23.36 -11.18 19.96
N ARG A 42 24.49 -11.84 20.23
CA ARG A 42 24.51 -13.11 20.98
C ARG A 42 24.16 -12.92 22.45
N GLU A 43 24.72 -11.91 23.10
CA GLU A 43 24.57 -11.67 24.54
C GLU A 43 23.18 -11.15 24.88
N PHE A 44 22.61 -10.27 24.05
CA PHE A 44 21.34 -9.60 24.34
C PHE A 44 20.13 -10.24 23.65
N ARG A 45 20.30 -11.33 22.87
CA ARG A 45 19.23 -12.00 22.11
C ARG A 45 17.92 -12.18 22.89
N ASN A 46 18.02 -12.61 24.14
CA ASN A 46 16.86 -12.94 25.00
C ASN A 46 16.48 -11.80 25.97
N THR A 47 16.89 -10.56 25.67
CA THR A 47 16.62 -9.41 26.53
C THR A 47 15.57 -8.48 25.91
N PRO A 48 14.78 -7.76 26.73
CA PRO A 48 13.77 -6.82 26.23
C PRO A 48 14.31 -5.71 25.32
N ILE A 49 15.60 -5.37 25.43
CA ILE A 49 16.22 -4.34 24.60
C ILE A 49 16.54 -4.81 23.16
N MET A 50 16.59 -6.13 22.92
CA MET A 50 17.02 -6.70 21.64
C MET A 50 16.25 -6.14 20.44
N PRO A 51 14.91 -6.01 20.47
CA PRO A 51 14.18 -5.49 19.32
C PRO A 51 14.58 -4.03 18.98
N VAL A 52 14.81 -3.18 20.00
CA VAL A 52 15.29 -1.80 19.80
C VAL A 52 16.72 -1.78 19.26
N PHE A 53 17.57 -2.72 19.68
CA PHE A 53 18.92 -2.85 19.15
C PHE A 53 18.93 -3.28 17.68
N VAL A 54 18.03 -4.20 17.30
CA VAL A 54 17.82 -4.62 15.90
C VAL A 54 17.41 -3.41 15.05
N ASP A 55 16.46 -2.60 15.53
CA ASP A 55 16.04 -1.37 14.85
C ASP A 55 17.22 -0.42 14.67
N ALA A 56 18.03 -0.25 15.71
CA ALA A 56 19.20 0.62 15.66
C ALA A 56 20.25 0.13 14.63
N ILE A 57 20.44 -1.19 14.48
CA ILE A 57 21.34 -1.77 13.47
C ILE A 57 20.85 -1.47 12.05
N GLY A 58 19.55 -1.66 11.79
CA GLY A 58 18.93 -1.35 10.49
C GLY A 58 18.98 0.15 10.18
N LEU A 59 18.55 0.99 11.12
CA LEU A 59 18.48 2.44 10.96
C LEU A 59 19.85 3.09 10.78
N ALA A 60 20.92 2.54 11.37
CA ALA A 60 22.28 3.06 11.22
C ALA A 60 22.72 3.17 9.74
N GLY A 61 22.23 2.28 8.88
CA GLY A 61 22.38 2.38 7.42
C GLY A 61 23.83 2.42 6.92
N THR A 62 24.76 1.84 7.68
CA THR A 62 26.16 1.75 7.26
C THR A 62 26.44 0.38 6.65
N LYS A 63 27.37 0.29 5.70
CA LYS A 63 27.80 -1.00 5.15
C LYS A 63 28.15 -2.02 6.25
N LYS A 64 28.85 -1.56 7.29
CA LYS A 64 29.25 -2.37 8.45
C LYS A 64 28.03 -2.94 9.20
N SER A 65 27.13 -2.06 9.66
CA SER A 65 25.94 -2.48 10.41
C SER A 65 25.03 -3.37 9.56
N TYR A 66 24.92 -3.07 8.26
CA TYR A 66 24.18 -3.88 7.31
C TYR A 66 24.78 -5.29 7.14
N THR A 67 26.09 -5.42 6.89
CA THR A 67 26.73 -6.73 6.69
C THR A 67 26.62 -7.60 7.94
N VAL A 68 26.85 -7.02 9.13
CA VAL A 68 26.67 -7.74 10.39
C VAL A 68 25.22 -8.14 10.59
N GLY A 69 24.27 -7.21 10.43
CA GLY A 69 22.84 -7.46 10.61
C GLY A 69 22.32 -8.54 9.66
N LYS A 70 22.62 -8.42 8.35
CA LYS A 70 22.30 -9.43 7.33
C LYS A 70 22.79 -10.81 7.77
N ASN A 71 24.06 -10.95 8.12
CA ASN A 71 24.63 -12.26 8.46
C ASN A 71 24.03 -12.81 9.75
N ALA A 72 24.02 -12.01 10.83
CA ALA A 72 23.56 -12.45 12.14
C ALA A 72 22.07 -12.79 12.16
N PHE A 73 21.23 -11.98 11.51
CA PHE A 73 19.79 -12.21 11.45
C PHE A 73 19.38 -13.18 10.33
N THR A 74 20.29 -13.62 9.46
CA THR A 74 19.98 -14.75 8.55
C THR A 74 20.28 -16.09 9.21
N THR A 75 21.31 -16.16 10.08
CA THR A 75 21.83 -17.45 10.56
C THR A 75 21.74 -17.63 12.08
N GLU A 76 22.09 -16.62 12.87
CA GLU A 76 22.22 -16.75 14.32
C GLU A 76 20.91 -16.47 15.05
N ALA A 77 20.20 -15.40 14.66
CA ALA A 77 18.94 -14.96 15.27
C ALA A 77 17.89 -14.59 14.21
N PRO A 78 17.39 -15.59 13.45
CA PRO A 78 16.46 -15.38 12.34
C PRO A 78 15.13 -14.74 12.72
N GLU A 79 14.70 -14.88 13.98
CA GLU A 79 13.48 -14.25 14.48
C GLU A 79 13.49 -12.71 14.41
N PHE A 80 14.66 -12.08 14.27
CA PHE A 80 14.79 -10.62 14.15
C PHE A 80 15.00 -10.13 12.72
N LEU A 81 15.01 -11.03 11.73
CA LEU A 81 15.28 -10.68 10.33
C LEU A 81 14.25 -9.71 9.75
N GLU A 82 12.97 -9.96 10.01
CA GLU A 82 11.87 -9.12 9.56
C GLU A 82 12.01 -7.69 10.12
N ARG A 83 12.19 -7.58 11.43
CA ARG A 83 12.37 -6.30 12.13
C ARG A 83 13.60 -5.55 11.63
N PHE A 84 14.71 -6.26 11.39
CA PHE A 84 15.91 -5.67 10.80
C PHE A 84 15.65 -5.07 9.41
N LEU A 85 14.93 -5.79 8.55
CA LEU A 85 14.60 -5.34 7.18
C LEU A 85 13.64 -4.14 7.20
N GLN A 86 12.62 -4.16 8.07
CA GLN A 86 11.71 -3.03 8.28
C GLN A 86 12.46 -1.77 8.74
N ALA A 87 13.35 -1.91 9.73
CA ALA A 87 14.17 -0.80 10.21
C ALA A 87 15.15 -0.30 9.14
N LEU A 88 15.76 -1.21 8.38
CA LEU A 88 16.65 -0.87 7.27
C LEU A 88 15.92 -0.08 6.17
N ALA A 89 14.67 -0.43 5.85
CA ALA A 89 13.86 0.32 4.89
C ALA A 89 13.70 1.79 5.30
N GLN A 90 13.68 2.07 6.61
CA GLN A 90 13.52 3.41 7.18
C GLN A 90 14.84 4.17 7.40
N THR A 91 16.00 3.59 7.07
CA THR A 91 17.30 4.25 7.33
C THR A 91 17.42 5.61 6.64
N THR A 92 17.91 6.64 7.30
CA THR A 92 18.10 7.95 6.66
C THR A 92 19.28 7.97 5.67
N LYS A 93 20.16 6.97 5.69
CA LYS A 93 21.37 6.90 4.86
C LYS A 93 21.17 5.98 3.66
N ILE A 94 20.98 6.58 2.48
CA ILE A 94 20.87 5.84 1.22
C ILE A 94 22.27 5.49 0.71
N ASP A 95 22.64 4.21 0.75
CA ASP A 95 23.91 3.68 0.22
C ASP A 95 23.64 2.67 -0.91
N THR A 96 24.15 2.95 -2.11
CA THR A 96 23.94 2.09 -3.29
C THR A 96 24.59 0.72 -3.15
N VAL A 97 25.64 0.58 -2.33
CA VAL A 97 26.27 -0.72 -2.06
C VAL A 97 25.31 -1.63 -1.30
N ILE A 98 24.57 -1.09 -0.32
CA ILE A 98 23.55 -1.83 0.42
C ILE A 98 22.41 -2.24 -0.50
N ILE A 99 21.92 -1.30 -1.32
CA ILE A 99 20.82 -1.57 -2.26
C ILE A 99 21.19 -2.67 -3.26
N ASN A 100 22.39 -2.61 -3.83
CA ASN A 100 22.86 -3.62 -4.79
C ASN A 100 23.09 -4.99 -4.12
N ASP A 101 23.53 -5.02 -2.86
CA ASP A 101 23.63 -6.27 -2.11
C ASP A 101 22.25 -6.84 -1.75
N LEU A 102 21.25 -6.01 -1.41
CA LEU A 102 19.86 -6.47 -1.23
C LEU A 102 19.31 -7.11 -2.50
N LYS A 103 19.55 -6.49 -3.67
CA LYS A 103 19.19 -7.07 -4.98
C LYS A 103 19.86 -8.43 -5.19
N ALA A 104 21.14 -8.58 -4.85
CA ALA A 104 21.85 -9.85 -4.96
C ALA A 104 21.35 -10.88 -3.92
N TRP A 105 21.07 -10.45 -2.70
CA TRP A 105 20.59 -11.30 -1.61
C TRP A 105 19.22 -11.89 -1.94
N MET A 106 18.30 -11.06 -2.43
CA MET A 106 16.98 -11.47 -2.94
C MET A 106 17.09 -12.59 -3.99
N LYS A 107 18.07 -12.52 -4.89
CA LYS A 107 18.30 -13.56 -5.91
C LYS A 107 18.86 -14.88 -5.35
N SER A 108 19.41 -14.86 -4.13
CA SER A 108 20.16 -15.98 -3.56
C SER A 108 19.48 -16.67 -2.38
N ILE A 109 18.46 -16.03 -1.80
CA ILE A 109 17.71 -16.61 -0.68
C ILE A 109 16.71 -17.65 -1.22
N ASN A 110 16.60 -18.79 -0.54
CA ASN A 110 15.69 -19.86 -0.94
C ASN A 110 14.29 -19.73 -0.32
N ASP A 111 14.14 -18.86 0.68
CA ASP A 111 12.90 -18.69 1.41
C ASP A 111 12.07 -17.56 0.78
N GLU A 112 10.95 -17.92 0.15
CA GLU A 112 10.04 -16.98 -0.52
C GLU A 112 9.44 -15.95 0.46
N TYR A 113 9.26 -16.32 1.73
CA TYR A 113 8.79 -15.39 2.76
C TYR A 113 9.77 -14.25 2.93
N TYR A 114 11.05 -14.57 3.21
CA TYR A 114 12.08 -13.55 3.41
C TYR A 114 12.49 -12.86 2.10
N GLU A 115 12.41 -13.54 0.95
CA GLU A 115 12.61 -12.92 -0.37
C GLU A 115 11.69 -11.70 -0.52
N LYS A 116 10.42 -11.82 -0.13
CA LYS A 116 9.44 -10.73 -0.18
C LYS A 116 9.86 -9.54 0.69
N TYR A 117 10.28 -9.76 1.95
CA TYR A 117 10.73 -8.67 2.82
C TYR A 117 11.97 -7.96 2.30
N ILE A 118 12.92 -8.71 1.73
CA ILE A 118 14.12 -8.13 1.11
C ILE A 118 13.72 -7.29 -0.11
N ALA A 119 12.80 -7.77 -0.95
CA ALA A 119 12.32 -7.06 -2.12
C ALA A 119 11.58 -5.75 -1.75
N PHE A 120 10.74 -5.77 -0.71
CA PHE A 120 10.08 -4.58 -0.17
C PHE A 120 11.10 -3.54 0.32
N THR A 121 12.09 -3.99 1.09
CA THR A 121 13.17 -3.14 1.61
C THR A 121 13.96 -2.51 0.46
N ALA A 122 14.34 -3.31 -0.55
CA ALA A 122 15.05 -2.84 -1.72
C ALA A 122 14.22 -1.83 -2.53
N ALA A 123 12.94 -2.10 -2.78
CA ALA A 123 12.05 -1.20 -3.51
C ALA A 123 11.94 0.16 -2.83
N ASN A 124 11.76 0.18 -1.50
CA ASN A 124 11.68 1.43 -0.75
C ASN A 124 12.99 2.23 -0.78
N LEU A 125 14.14 1.56 -0.63
CA LEU A 125 15.45 2.21 -0.73
C LEU A 125 15.73 2.73 -2.15
N TYR A 126 15.33 1.99 -3.20
CA TYR A 126 15.40 2.47 -4.58
C TYR A 126 14.49 3.69 -4.80
N ARG A 127 13.27 3.72 -4.25
CA ARG A 127 12.37 4.88 -4.35
C ARG A 127 13.04 6.09 -3.73
N ARG A 128 13.54 5.96 -2.50
CA ARG A 128 14.22 7.05 -1.79
C ARG A 128 15.50 7.48 -2.49
N TYR A 129 16.23 6.55 -3.12
CA TYR A 129 17.35 6.86 -4.01
C TYR A 129 16.89 7.70 -5.20
N CYS A 130 15.84 7.29 -5.91
CA CYS A 130 15.28 8.03 -7.04
C CYS A 130 14.80 9.42 -6.61
N GLU A 131 14.11 9.53 -5.48
CA GLU A 131 13.54 10.79 -4.98
C GLU A 131 14.57 11.73 -4.33
N SER A 132 15.78 11.25 -4.05
CA SER A 132 16.82 12.04 -3.37
C SER A 132 17.24 13.30 -4.15
N THR A 133 17.14 13.31 -5.48
CA THR A 133 17.41 14.49 -6.31
C THR A 133 16.48 14.52 -7.52
N ARG A 134 16.24 15.71 -8.07
CA ARG A 134 15.44 15.86 -9.31
C ARG A 134 16.03 15.09 -10.50
N ASN A 135 17.36 15.05 -10.62
CA ASN A 135 18.01 14.34 -11.72
C ASN A 135 17.81 12.82 -11.60
N ARG A 136 18.04 12.25 -10.41
CA ARG A 136 17.79 10.81 -10.17
C ARG A 136 16.33 10.44 -10.39
N LYS A 137 15.40 11.29 -9.95
CA LYS A 137 13.96 11.07 -10.18
C LYS A 137 13.67 10.97 -11.67
N TYR A 138 14.16 11.95 -12.44
CA TYR A 138 14.04 11.94 -13.89
C TYR A 138 14.69 10.71 -14.54
N GLU A 139 15.89 10.30 -14.09
CA GLU A 139 16.56 9.11 -14.60
C GLU A 139 15.76 7.83 -14.34
N CYS A 140 15.24 7.64 -13.13
CA CYS A 140 14.42 6.47 -12.79
C CYS A 140 13.09 6.45 -13.57
N GLU A 141 12.36 7.57 -13.61
CA GLU A 141 11.07 7.67 -14.30
C GLU A 141 11.20 7.42 -15.81
N ASN A 142 12.31 7.87 -16.43
CA ASN A 142 12.56 7.71 -17.86
C ASN A 142 13.39 6.47 -18.21
N GLY A 143 13.69 5.60 -17.24
CA GLY A 143 14.39 4.36 -17.49
C GLY A 143 15.86 4.48 -17.85
N LYS A 144 16.52 5.56 -17.43
CA LYS A 144 17.96 5.78 -17.62
C LYS A 144 18.82 5.18 -16.53
N ASN A 145 18.22 4.74 -15.42
CA ASN A 145 18.92 4.11 -14.31
C ASN A 145 18.96 2.58 -14.49
N GLU A 146 20.14 2.03 -14.80
CA GLU A 146 20.33 0.60 -15.07
C GLU A 146 20.02 -0.29 -13.87
N ASP A 147 20.45 0.09 -12.65
CA ASP A 147 20.23 -0.72 -11.45
C ASP A 147 18.75 -0.90 -11.12
N VAL A 148 17.97 0.18 -11.21
CA VAL A 148 16.51 0.18 -11.00
C VAL A 148 15.81 -0.61 -12.10
N ASN A 149 16.26 -0.47 -13.36
CA ASN A 149 15.72 -1.24 -14.48
C ASN A 149 15.93 -2.74 -14.27
N GLU A 150 17.15 -3.16 -13.91
CA GLU A 150 17.47 -4.56 -13.67
C GLU A 150 16.63 -5.14 -12.52
N PHE A 151 16.43 -4.37 -11.45
CA PHE A 151 15.57 -4.77 -10.33
C PHE A 151 14.11 -5.02 -10.78
N MET A 152 13.53 -4.07 -11.53
CA MET A 152 12.17 -4.22 -12.05
C MET A 152 12.05 -5.39 -13.04
N GLU A 153 12.98 -5.50 -13.97
CA GLU A 153 13.00 -6.57 -14.98
C GLU A 153 13.13 -7.95 -14.33
N TYR A 154 13.96 -8.08 -13.29
CA TYR A 154 14.11 -9.32 -12.55
C TYR A 154 12.77 -9.78 -11.93
N ILE A 155 12.06 -8.88 -11.26
CA ILE A 155 10.77 -9.20 -10.64
C ILE A 155 9.72 -9.55 -11.70
N ILE A 156 9.61 -8.71 -12.75
CA ILE A 156 8.61 -8.88 -13.82
C ILE A 156 8.81 -10.20 -14.58
N THR A 157 10.05 -10.56 -14.89
CA THR A 157 10.34 -11.74 -15.73
C THR A 157 10.25 -13.07 -14.99
N ARG A 158 10.44 -13.06 -13.66
CA ARG A 158 10.34 -14.28 -12.82
C ARG A 158 8.89 -14.66 -12.52
N CYS A 159 8.00 -13.69 -12.35
CA CYS A 159 6.62 -13.95 -11.94
C CYS A 159 5.72 -14.44 -13.08
N LYS A 160 5.30 -15.70 -12.98
CA LYS A 160 4.44 -16.35 -13.98
C LYS A 160 3.04 -16.66 -13.45
N ASP A 161 2.95 -17.06 -12.20
CA ASP A 161 1.69 -17.35 -11.51
C ASP A 161 1.07 -16.08 -10.88
N SER A 162 -0.21 -16.16 -10.56
CA SER A 162 -0.99 -15.04 -10.01
C SER A 162 -0.45 -14.55 -8.66
N ASN A 163 0.00 -15.44 -7.78
CA ASN A 163 0.52 -15.05 -6.46
C ASN A 163 1.83 -14.26 -6.58
N CYS A 164 2.75 -14.71 -7.44
CA CYS A 164 3.97 -13.96 -7.72
C CYS A 164 3.65 -12.59 -8.36
N GLN A 165 2.70 -12.51 -9.29
CA GLN A 165 2.30 -11.24 -9.90
C GLN A 165 1.67 -10.26 -8.89
N ILE A 166 0.86 -10.76 -7.96
CA ILE A 166 0.33 -9.98 -6.83
C ILE A 166 1.48 -9.47 -5.97
N ASN A 167 2.40 -10.35 -5.56
CA ASN A 167 3.56 -9.97 -4.77
C ASN A 167 4.44 -8.93 -5.48
N ALA A 168 4.64 -9.06 -6.79
CA ALA A 168 5.39 -8.10 -7.60
C ALA A 168 4.78 -6.69 -7.55
N MET A 169 3.47 -6.58 -7.72
CA MET A 169 2.78 -5.28 -7.64
C MET A 169 2.82 -4.69 -6.25
N GLN A 170 2.67 -5.52 -5.21
CA GLN A 170 2.83 -5.10 -3.81
C GLN A 170 4.24 -4.57 -3.52
N ILE A 171 5.29 -5.21 -4.05
CA ILE A 171 6.66 -4.71 -3.97
C ILE A 171 6.78 -3.35 -4.69
N PHE A 172 6.19 -3.24 -5.88
CA PHE A 172 6.22 -2.01 -6.65
C PHE A 172 5.41 -0.86 -6.05
N GLU A 173 4.47 -1.10 -5.12
CA GLU A 173 3.82 -0.01 -4.38
C GLU A 173 4.85 0.86 -3.63
N ASN A 174 5.99 0.28 -3.22
CA ASN A 174 7.12 1.00 -2.63
C ASN A 174 8.05 1.66 -3.65
N LEU A 175 7.85 1.44 -4.95
CA LEU A 175 8.58 2.03 -6.08
C LEU A 175 7.63 2.32 -7.28
N PRO A 176 6.65 3.24 -7.13
CA PRO A 176 5.60 3.44 -8.14
C PRO A 176 6.11 4.28 -9.33
N LEU A 177 6.89 3.67 -10.22
CA LEU A 177 7.42 4.31 -11.42
C LEU A 177 6.42 4.27 -12.58
N LEU A 178 6.31 5.37 -13.34
CA LEU A 178 5.37 5.50 -14.47
C LEU A 178 5.50 4.38 -15.52
N ARG A 179 6.71 3.83 -15.69
CA ARG A 179 6.98 2.73 -16.62
C ARG A 179 6.34 1.40 -16.21
N LEU A 180 5.83 1.29 -14.99
CA LEU A 180 5.09 0.12 -14.50
C LEU A 180 3.59 0.19 -14.84
N LEU A 181 3.08 1.31 -15.36
CA LEU A 181 1.69 1.43 -15.80
C LEU A 181 1.29 0.36 -16.83
N PRO A 182 2.09 0.07 -17.88
CA PRO A 182 1.76 -1.00 -18.82
C PRO A 182 1.75 -2.40 -18.19
N TYR A 183 2.63 -2.65 -17.21
CA TYR A 183 2.69 -3.92 -16.50
C TYR A 183 1.41 -4.17 -15.71
N ALA A 184 0.91 -3.20 -14.95
CA ALA A 184 -0.36 -3.35 -14.24
C ALA A 184 -1.58 -3.31 -15.19
N GLY A 185 -1.55 -2.43 -16.20
CA GLY A 185 -2.63 -2.27 -17.19
C GLY A 185 -2.89 -3.52 -18.04
N GLN A 186 -1.94 -4.44 -18.15
CA GLN A 186 -2.14 -5.70 -18.89
C GLN A 186 -3.15 -6.62 -18.22
N PHE A 187 -3.24 -6.62 -16.87
CA PHE A 187 -4.11 -7.49 -16.08
C PHE A 187 -5.57 -7.03 -16.03
N LEU A 188 -5.83 -5.77 -16.41
CA LEU A 188 -7.20 -5.24 -16.44
C LEU A 188 -8.05 -5.85 -17.56
N CYS A 189 -9.27 -6.26 -17.22
CA CYS A 189 -10.28 -6.85 -18.12
C CYS A 189 -9.74 -7.97 -19.00
N SER A 190 -8.93 -8.84 -18.38
CA SER A 190 -8.47 -10.06 -19.02
C SER A 190 -9.62 -11.08 -19.17
N THR A 191 -9.43 -12.01 -20.10
CA THR A 191 -10.35 -13.12 -20.36
C THR A 191 -10.02 -14.37 -19.54
N ASP A 192 -8.88 -14.37 -18.85
CA ASP A 192 -8.38 -15.51 -18.09
C ASP A 192 -8.74 -15.36 -16.60
N ASN A 193 -9.36 -16.39 -16.00
CA ASN A 193 -9.80 -16.37 -14.61
C ASN A 193 -8.63 -16.18 -13.63
N ASP A 194 -7.46 -16.77 -13.92
CA ASP A 194 -6.28 -16.64 -13.04
C ASP A 194 -5.79 -15.19 -12.99
N THR A 195 -5.96 -14.45 -14.09
CA THR A 195 -5.61 -13.02 -14.14
C THR A 195 -6.66 -12.11 -13.52
N ASN A 196 -7.91 -12.59 -13.32
CA ASN A 196 -8.92 -11.85 -12.57
C ASN A 196 -8.52 -11.69 -11.10
N LEU A 197 -7.89 -12.72 -10.52
CA LEU A 197 -7.32 -12.66 -9.16
C LEU A 197 -6.25 -11.56 -9.03
N VAL A 198 -5.51 -11.30 -10.11
CA VAL A 198 -4.43 -10.29 -10.17
C VAL A 198 -5.00 -8.88 -10.41
N GLN A 199 -6.17 -8.76 -11.02
CA GLN A 199 -6.76 -7.48 -11.40
C GLN A 199 -6.96 -6.53 -10.21
N LYS A 200 -7.46 -7.04 -9.09
CA LYS A 200 -7.71 -6.21 -7.89
C LYS A 200 -6.42 -5.54 -7.41
N GLU A 201 -5.32 -6.30 -7.35
CA GLU A 201 -4.02 -5.78 -6.96
C GLU A 201 -3.45 -4.81 -8.03
N ALA A 202 -3.69 -5.09 -9.32
CA ALA A 202 -3.32 -4.15 -10.38
C ALA A 202 -4.06 -2.82 -10.25
N LEU A 203 -5.37 -2.83 -9.94
CA LEU A 203 -6.13 -1.62 -9.66
C LEU A 203 -5.62 -0.90 -8.41
N ARG A 204 -5.28 -1.64 -7.34
CA ARG A 204 -4.67 -1.06 -6.14
C ARG A 204 -3.35 -0.38 -6.44
N PHE A 205 -2.48 -0.97 -7.25
CA PHE A 205 -1.23 -0.35 -7.64
C PHE A 205 -1.44 0.89 -8.52
N LEU A 206 -2.37 0.82 -9.48
CA LEU A 206 -2.67 1.94 -10.38
C LEU A 206 -3.24 3.17 -9.66
N GLN A 207 -3.87 3.01 -8.49
CA GLN A 207 -4.42 4.13 -7.72
C GLN A 207 -3.33 5.10 -7.19
N LEU A 208 -2.07 4.65 -7.14
CA LEU A 208 -0.93 5.43 -6.64
C LEU A 208 -0.50 6.56 -7.60
N PHE A 209 -1.00 6.58 -8.84
CA PHE A 209 -0.58 7.50 -9.88
C PHE A 209 -1.52 8.71 -10.03
N ASP A 210 -0.95 9.85 -10.47
CA ASP A 210 -1.62 11.16 -10.54
C ASP A 210 -2.59 11.34 -11.75
N GLY A 211 -2.84 10.27 -12.50
CA GLY A 211 -3.79 10.26 -13.61
C GLY A 211 -3.28 10.85 -14.94
N LYS A 212 -2.10 11.51 -14.98
CA LYS A 212 -1.64 12.22 -16.19
C LYS A 212 -1.08 11.31 -17.28
N HIS A 213 -0.45 10.21 -16.87
CA HIS A 213 0.36 9.36 -17.76
C HIS A 213 -0.36 8.09 -18.19
N PHE A 214 -1.66 7.97 -17.89
CA PHE A 214 -2.46 6.84 -18.32
C PHE A 214 -2.74 6.90 -19.82
N ASP A 215 -2.44 5.82 -20.52
CA ASP A 215 -2.77 5.70 -21.93
C ASP A 215 -4.27 5.44 -22.14
N TRP A 216 -4.77 5.80 -23.31
CA TRP A 216 -6.19 5.63 -23.63
C TRP A 216 -6.63 4.15 -23.60
N LYS A 217 -5.71 3.21 -23.88
CA LYS A 217 -5.99 1.77 -23.81
C LYS A 217 -6.32 1.33 -22.38
N THR A 218 -5.54 1.77 -21.38
CA THR A 218 -5.82 1.49 -19.97
C THR A 218 -7.10 2.20 -19.52
N ILE A 219 -7.30 3.45 -19.94
CA ILE A 219 -8.54 4.21 -19.63
C ILE A 219 -9.79 3.49 -20.14
N ILE A 220 -9.78 2.99 -21.37
CA ILE A 220 -10.91 2.20 -21.91
C ILE A 220 -11.18 0.98 -21.04
N LYS A 221 -10.14 0.26 -20.61
CA LYS A 221 -10.32 -0.90 -19.72
C LYS A 221 -10.93 -0.49 -18.38
N LEU A 222 -10.43 0.59 -17.75
CA LEU A 222 -11.00 1.13 -16.50
C LEU A 222 -12.48 1.53 -16.66
N LEU A 223 -12.83 2.18 -17.76
CA LEU A 223 -14.24 2.51 -18.08
C LEU A 223 -15.08 1.23 -18.23
N ARG A 224 -14.57 0.20 -18.89
CA ARG A 224 -15.28 -1.09 -18.99
C ARG A 224 -15.43 -1.77 -17.64
N ILE A 225 -14.46 -1.65 -16.73
CA ILE A 225 -14.60 -2.13 -15.34
C ILE A 225 -15.75 -1.38 -14.66
N PHE A 226 -15.72 -0.05 -14.69
CA PHE A 226 -16.74 0.81 -14.11
C PHE A 226 -18.16 0.54 -14.64
N HIS A 227 -18.28 0.30 -15.96
CA HIS A 227 -19.53 -0.04 -16.63
C HIS A 227 -19.93 -1.53 -16.49
N ASN A 228 -19.07 -2.37 -15.90
CA ASN A 228 -19.22 -3.83 -15.84
C ASN A 228 -19.42 -4.48 -17.22
N THR A 229 -18.67 -4.04 -18.23
CA THR A 229 -18.72 -4.55 -19.61
C THR A 229 -17.46 -5.32 -20.01
N CYS A 230 -16.71 -5.82 -19.04
CA CYS A 230 -15.56 -6.69 -19.30
C CYS A 230 -16.02 -8.13 -19.59
N PRO A 231 -15.19 -8.96 -20.24
CA PRO A 231 -15.56 -10.33 -20.56
C PRO A 231 -15.94 -11.15 -19.33
N LEU A 232 -15.23 -10.92 -18.22
CA LEU A 232 -15.56 -11.44 -16.90
C LEU A 232 -16.33 -10.38 -16.12
N ARG A 233 -17.33 -10.82 -15.34
CA ARG A 233 -18.10 -9.95 -14.45
C ARG A 233 -17.18 -9.33 -13.40
N GLN A 234 -17.40 -8.05 -13.11
CA GLN A 234 -16.57 -7.25 -12.21
C GLN A 234 -17.20 -7.17 -10.83
N THR A 235 -16.40 -7.28 -9.78
CA THR A 235 -16.88 -7.13 -8.41
C THR A 235 -17.12 -5.65 -8.08
N VAL A 236 -17.93 -5.38 -7.04
CA VAL A 236 -18.08 -4.01 -6.50
C VAL A 236 -16.73 -3.42 -6.08
N ALA A 237 -15.82 -4.25 -5.53
CA ALA A 237 -14.47 -3.83 -5.17
C ALA A 237 -13.68 -3.32 -6.38
N ASP A 238 -13.70 -4.05 -7.49
CA ASP A 238 -12.99 -3.66 -8.73
C ASP A 238 -13.56 -2.36 -9.30
N GLN A 239 -14.88 -2.22 -9.31
CA GLN A 239 -15.57 -1.03 -9.79
C GLN A 239 -15.22 0.22 -8.94
N ILE A 240 -15.18 0.08 -7.61
CA ILE A 240 -14.78 1.15 -6.70
C ILE A 240 -13.30 1.52 -6.88
N LEU A 241 -12.40 0.55 -7.01
CA LEU A 241 -10.99 0.83 -7.28
C LEU A 241 -10.79 1.51 -8.64
N ALA A 242 -11.54 1.09 -9.68
CA ALA A 242 -11.53 1.77 -10.97
C ALA A 242 -12.02 3.22 -10.87
N ILE A 243 -13.01 3.51 -10.02
CA ILE A 243 -13.45 4.88 -9.74
C ILE A 243 -12.31 5.73 -9.19
N GLU A 244 -11.55 5.24 -8.20
CA GLU A 244 -10.43 6.00 -7.63
C GLU A 244 -9.42 6.44 -8.71
N ILE A 245 -9.07 5.50 -9.60
CA ILE A 245 -8.14 5.77 -10.70
C ILE A 245 -8.76 6.76 -11.69
N LEU A 246 -10.02 6.55 -12.11
CA LEU A 246 -10.71 7.42 -13.06
C LEU A 246 -10.87 8.84 -12.51
N LEU A 247 -11.17 9.00 -11.22
CA LEU A 247 -11.27 10.31 -10.56
C LEU A 247 -9.93 11.04 -10.53
N ASN A 248 -8.79 10.34 -10.48
CA ASN A 248 -7.47 10.95 -10.62
C ASN A 248 -7.18 11.39 -12.07
N ILE A 249 -7.72 10.67 -13.06
CA ILE A 249 -7.55 10.96 -14.49
C ILE A 249 -8.43 12.14 -14.95
N LEU A 250 -9.64 12.28 -14.38
CA LEU A 250 -10.66 13.25 -14.80
C LEU A 250 -10.15 14.68 -15.07
N PRO A 251 -9.35 15.32 -14.20
CA PRO A 251 -8.88 16.70 -14.42
C PRO A 251 -7.99 16.85 -15.65
N ASN A 252 -7.35 15.76 -16.08
CA ASN A 252 -6.35 15.76 -17.16
C ASN A 252 -6.98 15.36 -18.51
N ILE A 253 -8.09 14.60 -18.50
CA ILE A 253 -8.72 14.07 -19.71
C ILE A 253 -10.24 14.28 -19.63
N GLU A 254 -10.73 15.41 -20.18
CA GLU A 254 -12.14 15.82 -20.07
C GLU A 254 -13.12 14.73 -20.56
N LEU A 255 -12.73 13.96 -21.59
CA LEU A 255 -13.55 12.92 -22.21
C LEU A 255 -14.00 11.85 -21.20
N VAL A 256 -13.18 11.50 -20.20
CA VAL A 256 -13.54 10.50 -19.18
C VAL A 256 -14.80 10.92 -18.43
N GLY A 257 -14.93 12.20 -18.07
CA GLY A 257 -16.11 12.69 -17.36
C GLY A 257 -17.38 12.58 -18.17
N THR A 258 -17.30 12.75 -19.50
CA THR A 258 -18.48 12.58 -20.37
C THR A 258 -18.99 11.13 -20.36
N TYR A 259 -18.09 10.14 -20.33
CA TYR A 259 -18.48 8.73 -20.26
C TYR A 259 -19.14 8.37 -18.93
N LEU A 260 -18.55 8.83 -17.81
CA LEU A 260 -19.09 8.57 -16.46
C LEU A 260 -20.48 9.19 -16.29
N LEU A 261 -20.64 10.45 -16.67
CA LEU A 261 -21.90 11.19 -16.53
C LEU A 261 -22.98 10.70 -17.51
N ARG A 262 -22.57 10.14 -18.66
CA ARG A 262 -23.52 9.51 -19.59
C ARG A 262 -24.15 8.26 -18.99
N GLN A 263 -23.36 7.40 -18.32
CA GLN A 263 -23.95 6.26 -17.62
C GLN A 263 -24.95 6.70 -16.55
N GLU A 264 -24.61 7.69 -15.72
CA GLU A 264 -25.54 8.24 -14.71
C GLU A 264 -26.88 8.66 -15.33
N SER A 265 -26.82 9.23 -16.54
CA SER A 265 -27.99 9.74 -17.25
C SER A 265 -28.84 8.63 -17.89
N GLU A 266 -28.20 7.52 -18.29
CA GLU A 266 -28.86 6.35 -18.89
C GLU A 266 -29.41 5.39 -17.81
N GLU A 267 -28.72 5.29 -16.67
CA GLU A 267 -29.09 4.45 -15.53
C GLU A 267 -30.05 5.19 -14.58
N LEU A 268 -31.36 5.14 -14.89
CA LEU A 268 -32.42 5.80 -14.12
C LEU A 268 -32.39 5.43 -12.63
N PHE A 269 -32.21 4.15 -12.32
CA PHE A 269 -32.07 3.62 -10.96
C PHE A 269 -30.76 2.85 -10.85
N PRO A 270 -29.85 3.24 -9.94
CA PRO A 270 -28.56 2.61 -9.83
C PRO A 270 -28.68 1.18 -9.29
N THR A 271 -28.21 0.19 -10.05
CA THR A 271 -28.20 -1.21 -9.61
C THR A 271 -27.11 -1.42 -8.55
N GLU A 272 -25.92 -0.90 -8.81
CA GLU A 272 -24.77 -0.97 -7.90
C GLU A 272 -24.67 0.32 -7.06
N GLN A 273 -25.45 0.40 -5.98
CA GLN A 273 -25.54 1.62 -5.16
C GLN A 273 -24.20 1.98 -4.51
N GLU A 274 -23.46 1.00 -3.96
CA GLU A 274 -22.19 1.22 -3.25
C GLU A 274 -21.14 1.88 -4.16
N LYS A 275 -21.05 1.44 -5.42
CA LYS A 275 -20.21 2.06 -6.45
C LYS A 275 -20.53 3.56 -6.61
N TRP A 276 -21.81 3.90 -6.78
CA TRP A 276 -22.23 5.26 -7.02
C TRP A 276 -22.06 6.15 -5.78
N ALA A 277 -22.32 5.63 -4.57
CA ALA A 277 -22.08 6.36 -3.33
C ALA A 277 -20.60 6.70 -3.15
N TYR A 278 -19.74 5.72 -3.42
CA TYR A 278 -18.29 5.94 -3.42
C TYR A 278 -17.89 7.01 -4.46
N PHE A 279 -18.40 6.92 -5.70
CA PHE A 279 -18.14 7.92 -6.75
C PHE A 279 -18.47 9.35 -6.31
N TYR A 280 -19.67 9.56 -5.75
CA TYR A 280 -20.10 10.89 -5.34
C TYR A 280 -19.38 11.41 -4.10
N SER A 281 -19.09 10.56 -3.12
CA SER A 281 -18.26 10.96 -1.99
C SER A 281 -16.86 11.35 -2.47
N GLY A 282 -16.27 10.58 -3.39
CA GLY A 282 -14.95 10.85 -3.97
C GLY A 282 -14.89 12.16 -4.75
N ILE A 283 -15.97 12.52 -5.46
CA ILE A 283 -16.13 13.84 -6.08
C ILE A 283 -16.24 14.94 -5.03
N ALA A 284 -17.08 14.76 -4.00
CA ALA A 284 -17.27 15.77 -2.97
C ALA A 284 -15.95 16.08 -2.25
N GLN A 285 -15.19 15.04 -1.89
CA GLN A 285 -13.87 15.13 -1.28
C GLN A 285 -12.86 15.85 -2.18
N ARG A 286 -12.75 15.46 -3.47
CA ARG A 286 -11.83 16.11 -4.43
C ARG A 286 -12.19 17.56 -4.71
N ARG A 287 -13.49 17.91 -4.72
CA ARG A 287 -13.94 19.31 -4.89
C ARG A 287 -13.58 20.20 -3.71
N GLN A 288 -13.52 19.65 -2.50
CA GLN A 288 -13.11 20.41 -1.31
C GLN A 288 -11.60 20.63 -1.28
N THR A 289 -10.82 19.66 -1.77
CA THR A 289 -9.35 19.69 -1.69
C THR A 289 -8.67 20.29 -2.92
N SER A 290 -9.30 20.25 -4.10
CA SER A 290 -8.74 20.75 -5.37
C SER A 290 -9.66 21.76 -6.06
N PRO A 291 -9.25 23.06 -6.10
CA PRO A 291 -9.98 24.09 -6.83
C PRO A 291 -10.13 23.78 -8.33
N ASP A 292 -9.08 23.22 -8.95
CA ASP A 292 -9.10 22.87 -10.37
C ASP A 292 -10.12 21.77 -10.66
N PHE A 293 -10.18 20.74 -9.79
CA PHE A 293 -11.19 19.70 -9.86
C PHE A 293 -12.61 20.28 -9.71
N ASN A 294 -12.81 21.21 -8.77
CA ASN A 294 -14.11 21.85 -8.56
C ASN A 294 -14.56 22.68 -9.76
N LEU A 295 -13.65 23.44 -10.38
CA LEU A 295 -13.94 24.20 -11.61
C LEU A 295 -14.34 23.24 -12.75
N TYR A 296 -13.54 22.20 -12.97
CA TYR A 296 -13.82 21.16 -13.97
C TYR A 296 -15.21 20.53 -13.75
N TRP A 297 -15.48 20.06 -12.53
CA TRP A 297 -16.73 19.40 -12.22
C TRP A 297 -17.95 20.33 -12.38
N THR A 298 -17.81 21.59 -11.99
CA THR A 298 -18.86 22.61 -12.14
C THR A 298 -19.15 22.87 -13.62
N LYS A 299 -18.11 22.97 -14.46
CA LYS A 299 -18.24 23.09 -15.92
C LYS A 299 -18.98 21.88 -16.50
N MET A 300 -18.59 20.66 -16.13
CA MET A 300 -19.24 19.43 -16.60
C MET A 300 -20.73 19.37 -16.23
N ARG A 301 -21.10 19.77 -15.00
CA ARG A 301 -22.49 19.77 -14.54
C ARG A 301 -23.33 20.93 -15.10
N SER A 302 -22.72 21.91 -15.76
CA SER A 302 -23.46 22.99 -16.43
C SER A 302 -24.17 22.52 -17.71
N PHE A 303 -23.70 21.42 -18.32
CA PHE A 303 -24.34 20.86 -19.51
C PHE A 303 -25.68 20.20 -19.15
N ARG A 304 -26.72 20.51 -19.94
CA ARG A 304 -28.09 19.99 -19.72
C ARG A 304 -28.15 18.46 -19.69
N VAL A 305 -27.32 17.79 -20.49
CA VAL A 305 -27.28 16.33 -20.58
C VAL A 305 -26.71 15.68 -19.31
N PHE A 306 -25.94 16.41 -18.50
CA PHE A 306 -25.29 15.89 -17.30
C PHE A 306 -25.87 16.46 -16.00
N GLN A 307 -27.16 16.84 -16.05
CA GLN A 307 -27.86 17.29 -14.86
C GLN A 307 -27.95 16.16 -13.82
N PRO A 308 -27.84 16.47 -12.52
CA PRO A 308 -27.82 15.44 -11.49
C PRO A 308 -29.11 14.61 -11.46
N ASN A 309 -28.97 13.29 -11.41
CA ASN A 309 -30.08 12.38 -11.17
C ASN A 309 -30.32 12.21 -9.65
N TYR A 310 -31.56 12.44 -9.18
CA TYR A 310 -31.92 12.33 -7.76
C TYR A 310 -31.83 10.89 -7.22
N ALA A 311 -32.04 9.87 -8.06
CA ALA A 311 -31.90 8.47 -7.67
C ALA A 311 -30.46 8.17 -7.20
N HIS A 312 -29.48 8.76 -7.88
CA HIS A 312 -28.06 8.65 -7.56
C HIS A 312 -27.63 9.47 -6.32
N ARG A 313 -28.51 10.32 -5.79
CA ARG A 313 -28.29 11.08 -4.55
C ARG A 313 -28.97 10.47 -3.32
N SER A 314 -29.86 9.49 -3.53
CA SER A 314 -30.71 8.92 -2.49
C SER A 314 -30.36 7.44 -2.29
N LEU A 315 -29.05 7.15 -2.19
CA LEU A 315 -28.50 5.80 -2.08
C LEU A 315 -28.46 5.36 -0.62
N LYS A 316 -28.61 4.06 -0.38
CA LYS A 316 -28.54 3.46 0.96
C LYS A 316 -27.31 2.58 1.04
N THR A 317 -26.20 3.14 1.50
CA THR A 317 -24.85 2.58 1.33
C THR A 317 -23.94 2.90 2.50
N THR A 318 -22.83 2.18 2.63
CA THR A 318 -21.78 2.46 3.63
C THR A 318 -20.42 2.80 3.02
N SER A 319 -20.26 2.70 1.69
CA SER A 319 -19.05 3.16 1.01
C SER A 319 -18.93 4.68 1.04
N GLU A 320 -17.77 5.17 1.45
CA GLU A 320 -17.52 6.61 1.59
C GLU A 320 -16.06 6.98 1.42
N THR A 321 -15.83 8.26 1.12
CA THR A 321 -14.53 8.89 1.18
C THR A 321 -14.65 10.21 1.92
N ALA A 322 -13.71 10.46 2.83
CA ALA A 322 -13.67 11.65 3.65
C ALA A 322 -12.24 12.17 3.77
N ALA A 323 -12.10 13.49 3.86
CA ALA A 323 -10.84 14.14 4.17
C ALA A 323 -11.07 15.23 5.21
N ILE A 324 -10.26 15.24 6.26
CA ILE A 324 -10.37 16.18 7.37
C ILE A 324 -8.98 16.78 7.63
N ASN A 325 -8.87 18.11 7.62
CA ASN A 325 -7.65 18.78 8.07
C ASN A 325 -7.59 18.73 9.59
N ILE A 326 -6.54 18.13 10.15
CA ILE A 326 -6.36 18.01 11.61
C ILE A 326 -5.31 18.99 12.16
N ALA A 327 -4.42 19.51 11.31
CA ALA A 327 -3.48 20.55 11.69
C ALA A 327 -3.09 21.42 10.49
N GLU A 328 -2.94 22.72 10.72
CA GLU A 328 -2.33 23.66 9.78
C GLU A 328 -0.91 23.97 10.27
N LEU A 329 0.07 23.81 9.39
CA LEU A 329 1.48 24.08 9.62
C LEU A 329 1.90 25.34 8.85
N SER A 330 3.00 25.95 9.29
CA SER A 330 3.55 27.13 8.60
C SER A 330 3.85 26.85 7.13
N GLY A 331 3.53 27.82 6.26
CA GLY A 331 3.87 27.75 4.83
C GLY A 331 2.86 27.03 3.94
N ASN A 332 1.57 27.00 4.31
CA ASN A 332 0.49 26.29 3.61
C ASN A 332 0.71 24.77 3.54
N ASN A 333 1.29 24.21 4.61
CA ASN A 333 1.41 22.77 4.78
C ASN A 333 0.34 22.33 5.77
N ASN A 334 -0.35 21.23 5.52
CA ASN A 334 -1.40 20.73 6.42
C ASN A 334 -1.18 19.25 6.72
N ILE A 335 -1.61 18.82 7.90
CA ILE A 335 -1.79 17.41 8.20
C ILE A 335 -3.26 17.09 7.99
N THR A 336 -3.54 16.12 7.13
CA THR A 336 -4.89 15.75 6.72
C THR A 336 -5.12 14.27 6.93
N VAL A 337 -6.24 13.91 7.55
CA VAL A 337 -6.69 12.52 7.66
C VAL A 337 -7.59 12.22 6.49
N TRP A 338 -7.29 11.16 5.76
CA TRP A 338 -8.11 10.62 4.70
C TRP A 338 -8.64 9.26 5.14
N VAL A 339 -9.93 9.05 4.90
CA VAL A 339 -10.59 7.77 5.11
C VAL A 339 -11.28 7.40 3.81
N LYS A 340 -10.95 6.23 3.28
CA LYS A 340 -11.61 5.65 2.11
C LYS A 340 -12.13 4.27 2.51
N THR A 341 -13.43 4.08 2.37
CA THR A 341 -14.11 2.84 2.77
C THR A 341 -14.90 2.32 1.60
N ALA A 342 -14.60 1.09 1.18
CA ALA A 342 -15.41 0.34 0.24
C ALA A 342 -16.17 -0.74 1.00
N SER A 343 -17.47 -0.79 0.78
CA SER A 343 -18.36 -1.79 1.37
C SER A 343 -19.25 -2.40 0.30
N ASP A 344 -19.80 -3.56 0.61
CA ASP A 344 -20.85 -4.17 -0.19
C ASP A 344 -21.88 -4.81 0.73
N LYS A 345 -23.15 -4.40 0.57
CA LYS A 345 -24.28 -4.79 1.43
C LYS A 345 -23.96 -4.64 2.92
N GLY A 346 -23.23 -3.58 3.31
CA GLY A 346 -22.84 -3.30 4.69
C GLY A 346 -21.64 -4.10 5.23
N ILE A 347 -21.02 -4.97 4.40
CA ILE A 347 -19.79 -5.69 4.74
C ILE A 347 -18.59 -4.93 4.19
N LEU A 348 -17.57 -4.74 5.02
CA LEU A 348 -16.32 -4.08 4.60
C LEU A 348 -15.63 -4.92 3.51
N LEU A 349 -15.28 -4.28 2.40
CA LEU A 349 -14.42 -4.87 1.36
C LEU A 349 -12.96 -4.45 1.56
N TRP A 350 -12.75 -3.15 1.78
CA TRP A 350 -11.46 -2.61 2.17
C TRP A 350 -11.61 -1.22 2.79
N ASN A 351 -10.67 -0.86 3.64
CA ASN A 351 -10.54 0.48 4.22
C ASN A 351 -9.08 0.94 4.08
N ASP A 352 -8.90 2.21 3.70
CA ASP A 352 -7.63 2.91 3.73
C ASP A 352 -7.76 4.13 4.63
N PHE A 353 -7.13 4.06 5.78
CA PHE A 353 -6.96 5.16 6.70
C PHE A 353 -5.55 5.73 6.55
N SER A 354 -5.46 7.00 6.20
CA SER A 354 -4.17 7.65 5.93
C SER A 354 -4.06 9.01 6.62
N ILE A 355 -2.98 9.22 7.36
CA ILE A 355 -2.56 10.54 7.84
C ILE A 355 -1.53 11.07 6.86
N LEU A 356 -1.86 12.12 6.12
CA LEU A 356 -1.01 12.67 5.08
C LEU A 356 -0.41 14.01 5.50
N PHE A 357 0.85 14.19 5.12
CA PHE A 357 1.43 15.51 4.97
C PHE A 357 1.04 16.05 3.60
N THR A 358 0.36 17.20 3.58
CA THR A 358 -0.04 17.87 2.35
C THR A 358 0.66 19.22 2.23
N SER A 359 1.14 19.54 1.04
CA SER A 359 1.82 20.80 0.76
C SER A 359 1.40 21.33 -0.60
N LYS A 360 1.35 22.66 -0.74
CA LYS A 360 1.21 23.28 -2.08
C LYS A 360 2.47 23.15 -2.94
N LYS A 361 3.63 22.92 -2.33
CA LYS A 361 4.94 22.91 -3.02
C LYS A 361 5.47 21.51 -3.33
N GLN A 362 5.02 20.52 -2.59
CA GLN A 362 5.49 19.14 -2.67
C GLN A 362 4.31 18.20 -2.85
N LEU A 363 4.57 17.03 -3.44
CA LEU A 363 3.57 15.96 -3.50
C LEU A 363 3.21 15.54 -2.07
N SER A 364 1.91 15.37 -1.84
CA SER A 364 1.42 14.85 -0.57
C SER A 364 1.89 13.41 -0.39
N PHE A 365 2.23 13.04 0.83
CA PHE A 365 2.67 11.67 1.14
C PHE A 365 2.11 11.22 2.49
N PRO A 366 1.83 9.92 2.67
CA PRO A 366 1.36 9.38 3.93
C PRO A 366 2.48 9.37 4.98
N ILE A 367 2.20 10.00 6.12
CA ILE A 367 3.00 9.88 7.34
C ILE A 367 2.73 8.52 7.98
N MET A 368 1.45 8.14 8.04
CA MET A 368 0.97 6.86 8.52
C MET A 368 -0.16 6.41 7.61
N GLN A 369 -0.21 5.12 7.29
CA GLN A 369 -1.26 4.49 6.53
C GLN A 369 -1.61 3.15 7.18
N ILE A 370 -2.90 2.86 7.31
CA ILE A 370 -3.42 1.57 7.71
C ILE A 370 -4.40 1.16 6.62
N PHE A 371 -4.11 0.03 5.99
CA PHE A 371 -4.97 -0.58 5.00
C PHE A 371 -5.48 -1.91 5.56
N VAL A 372 -6.78 -2.16 5.41
CA VAL A 372 -7.41 -3.44 5.75
C VAL A 372 -8.27 -3.88 4.58
N GLU A 373 -8.22 -5.16 4.26
CA GLU A 373 -9.01 -5.80 3.21
C GLU A 373 -9.68 -7.05 3.75
N MET A 374 -10.92 -7.27 3.32
CA MET A 374 -11.70 -8.46 3.66
C MET A 374 -12.35 -9.04 2.39
N LYS A 375 -12.36 -10.36 2.27
CA LYS A 375 -13.00 -11.12 1.18
C LYS A 375 -13.79 -12.30 1.73
N GLY A 376 -14.72 -12.84 0.93
CA GLY A 376 -15.42 -14.08 1.23
C GLY A 376 -16.36 -14.07 2.45
N LEU A 377 -16.61 -12.94 3.11
CA LEU A 377 -17.46 -12.89 4.31
C LEU A 377 -18.96 -12.79 4.04
N LYS A 378 -19.36 -12.48 2.81
CA LYS A 378 -20.78 -12.27 2.43
C LYS A 378 -21.64 -13.51 2.62
N SER A 379 -21.14 -14.65 2.18
CA SER A 379 -21.80 -15.96 2.31
C SER A 379 -22.05 -16.36 3.77
N TYR A 380 -21.32 -15.78 4.72
CA TYR A 380 -21.40 -16.11 6.14
C TYR A 380 -22.20 -15.11 6.97
N LEU A 381 -22.25 -13.84 6.54
CA LEU A 381 -22.87 -12.75 7.31
C LEU A 381 -24.26 -12.34 6.79
N LEU A 382 -24.61 -12.69 5.54
CA LEU A 382 -25.89 -12.33 4.94
C LEU A 382 -26.81 -13.54 4.88
N ASP A 383 -28.06 -13.36 5.32
CA ASP A 383 -29.10 -14.38 5.21
C ASP A 383 -29.40 -14.73 3.74
N SER A 384 -29.75 -15.98 3.49
CA SER A 384 -29.98 -16.56 2.16
C SER A 384 -31.09 -15.85 1.34
N GLU A 385 -31.92 -15.03 1.99
CA GLU A 385 -32.98 -14.24 1.33
C GLU A 385 -32.45 -12.95 0.65
N SER A 386 -31.17 -12.62 0.79
CA SER A 386 -30.53 -11.45 0.16
C SER A 386 -29.84 -11.74 -1.18
N TYR A 387 -29.98 -12.97 -1.68
CA TYR A 387 -29.45 -13.48 -2.94
C TYR A 387 -30.59 -13.62 -3.95
N ASP A 388 -30.91 -12.55 -4.68
CA ASP A 388 -31.82 -12.63 -5.83
C ASP A 388 -31.15 -13.25 -7.08
N ASN A 389 -29.92 -13.75 -6.99
CA ASN A 389 -29.20 -14.38 -8.10
C ASN A 389 -28.49 -15.66 -7.65
N ASP A 390 -28.78 -16.78 -8.31
CA ASP A 390 -28.21 -18.12 -8.11
C ASP A 390 -26.66 -18.21 -8.32
N GLU A 391 -26.00 -17.12 -8.72
CA GLU A 391 -24.57 -17.10 -9.09
C GLU A 391 -23.65 -16.36 -8.10
N ASP A 392 -24.19 -15.75 -7.03
CA ASP A 392 -23.40 -15.24 -5.89
C ASP A 392 -22.86 -16.37 -4.97
N MET A 393 -22.99 -17.63 -5.43
CA MET A 393 -22.63 -18.87 -4.75
C MET A 393 -21.20 -19.36 -5.02
N ASP A 394 -20.36 -18.60 -5.73
CA ASP A 394 -18.92 -18.85 -5.71
C ASP A 394 -18.39 -18.43 -4.33
N SER A 395 -18.34 -19.38 -3.40
CA SER A 395 -17.84 -19.17 -2.05
C SER A 395 -16.35 -18.85 -2.09
N GLU A 396 -16.00 -17.58 -2.27
CA GLU A 396 -14.65 -17.11 -2.00
C GLU A 396 -14.27 -17.50 -0.56
N ASN A 397 -13.08 -18.08 -0.40
CA ASN A 397 -12.56 -18.36 0.94
C ASN A 397 -12.44 -17.05 1.72
N PRO A 398 -12.86 -17.02 3.00
CA PRO A 398 -12.77 -15.82 3.80
C PRO A 398 -11.30 -15.47 4.02
N LEU A 399 -10.95 -14.23 3.75
CA LEU A 399 -9.58 -13.72 3.88
C LEU A 399 -9.63 -12.33 4.49
N ALA A 400 -8.75 -12.04 5.44
CA ALA A 400 -8.47 -10.69 5.89
C ALA A 400 -6.99 -10.38 5.87
N VAL A 401 -6.63 -9.24 5.30
CA VAL A 401 -5.25 -8.75 5.19
C VAL A 401 -5.18 -7.34 5.75
N ALA A 402 -4.14 -7.06 6.52
CA ALA A 402 -3.81 -5.72 6.98
C ALA A 402 -2.41 -5.32 6.49
N GLN A 403 -2.22 -4.04 6.23
CA GLN A 403 -0.94 -3.49 5.85
C GLN A 403 -0.76 -2.14 6.51
N ILE A 404 0.40 -1.93 7.11
CA ILE A 404 0.76 -0.66 7.74
C ILE A 404 1.81 0.01 6.87
N GLY A 405 1.76 1.34 6.79
CA GLY A 405 2.77 2.15 6.16
C GLY A 405 3.17 3.33 7.01
N PHE A 406 4.45 3.67 6.98
CA PHE A 406 5.05 4.80 7.68
C PHE A 406 5.99 5.57 6.76
N LEU A 407 5.89 6.90 6.77
CA LEU A 407 6.77 7.81 6.02
C LEU A 407 6.91 7.44 4.53
N ASN A 408 5.77 7.15 3.88
CA ASN A 408 5.68 6.73 2.49
C ASN A 408 6.36 5.38 2.17
N ASN A 409 6.68 4.57 3.18
CA ASN A 409 7.03 3.16 3.04
C ASN A 409 5.84 2.31 3.47
N ARG A 410 5.48 1.30 2.70
CA ARG A 410 4.50 0.28 3.06
C ARG A 410 5.21 -0.98 3.50
N ASP A 411 4.82 -1.53 4.63
CA ASP A 411 5.35 -2.81 5.08
C ASP A 411 4.71 -3.97 4.32
N VAL A 412 5.26 -5.16 4.50
CA VAL A 412 4.71 -6.38 3.89
C VAL A 412 3.29 -6.61 4.45
N PRO A 413 2.28 -6.85 3.59
CA PRO A 413 0.93 -7.15 4.06
C PRO A 413 0.91 -8.40 4.95
N MET A 414 0.24 -8.31 6.09
CA MET A 414 0.04 -9.39 7.04
C MET A 414 -1.36 -9.99 6.87
N THR A 415 -1.42 -11.31 6.75
CA THR A 415 -2.68 -12.04 6.76
C THR A 415 -3.17 -12.22 8.20
N ILE A 416 -4.39 -11.79 8.50
CA ILE A 416 -5.03 -11.96 9.81
C ILE A 416 -5.64 -13.37 9.90
N PHE A 417 -6.32 -13.80 8.84
CA PHE A 417 -6.80 -15.16 8.65
C PHE A 417 -6.92 -15.45 7.15
N ASP A 418 -6.65 -16.70 6.77
CA ASP A 418 -6.94 -17.27 5.46
C ASP A 418 -7.76 -18.56 5.62
N GLY A 419 -8.98 -18.53 5.11
CA GLY A 419 -9.91 -19.63 5.19
C GLY A 419 -10.68 -19.71 6.51
N TYR A 420 -11.68 -20.58 6.49
CA TYR A 420 -12.70 -20.64 7.53
C TYR A 420 -12.16 -21.14 8.89
N SER A 421 -11.22 -22.09 8.87
CA SER A 421 -10.62 -22.64 10.08
C SER A 421 -9.85 -21.58 10.88
N GLU A 422 -9.08 -20.73 10.19
CA GLU A 422 -8.35 -19.64 10.82
C GLU A 422 -9.30 -18.54 11.30
N LEU A 423 -10.32 -18.19 10.50
CA LEU A 423 -11.36 -17.25 10.93
C LEU A 423 -12.01 -17.69 12.25
N ILE A 424 -12.44 -18.95 12.35
CA ILE A 424 -13.02 -19.50 13.59
C ILE A 424 -12.03 -19.42 14.75
N ASN A 425 -10.76 -19.76 14.51
CA ASN A 425 -9.73 -19.70 15.53
C ASN A 425 -9.52 -18.27 16.05
N VAL A 426 -9.47 -17.28 15.15
CA VAL A 426 -9.37 -15.86 15.52
C VAL A 426 -10.60 -15.42 16.32
N VAL A 427 -11.81 -15.76 15.86
CA VAL A 427 -13.06 -15.38 16.55
C VAL A 427 -13.17 -16.02 17.93
N TRP A 428 -12.83 -17.30 18.09
CA TRP A 428 -12.89 -17.98 19.39
C TRP A 428 -11.85 -17.47 20.39
N ASN A 429 -10.69 -17.01 19.89
CA ASN A 429 -9.65 -16.41 20.73
C ASN A 429 -9.85 -14.91 20.93
N ALA A 430 -10.85 -14.29 20.29
CA ALA A 430 -11.18 -12.89 20.48
C ALA A 430 -11.86 -12.69 21.84
N ASP A 431 -11.05 -12.49 22.88
CA ASP A 431 -11.48 -12.28 24.26
C ASP A 431 -11.66 -10.79 24.62
N GLY A 432 -11.48 -9.90 23.65
CA GLY A 432 -11.53 -8.45 23.82
C GLY A 432 -10.28 -7.84 24.47
N GLN A 433 -9.23 -8.62 24.71
CA GLN A 433 -7.95 -8.10 25.19
C GLN A 433 -7.17 -7.40 24.05
N PRO A 434 -6.35 -6.38 24.38
CA PRO A 434 -5.47 -5.77 23.40
C PRO A 434 -4.51 -6.80 22.80
N MET A 435 -4.53 -6.94 21.47
CA MET A 435 -3.55 -7.74 20.74
C MET A 435 -2.46 -6.83 20.19
N HIS A 436 -1.22 -7.23 20.38
CA HIS A 436 -0.07 -6.54 19.84
C HIS A 436 0.06 -6.84 18.34
N LEU A 437 -0.18 -5.84 17.49
CA LEU A 437 -0.20 -6.00 16.02
C LEU A 437 1.08 -5.53 15.31
N TYR A 438 1.84 -4.63 15.93
CA TYR A 438 3.02 -4.02 15.33
C TYR A 438 3.99 -3.53 16.42
N ASP A 439 5.30 -3.71 16.21
CA ASP A 439 6.36 -3.78 17.24
C ASP A 439 7.46 -2.72 17.12
#